data_AF-A0A7Z0PUE0-F1
#
_entry.id   AF-A0A7Z0PUE0-F1
#
_cell.length_a   1.000
_cell.length_b   1.000
_cell.length_c   1.000
_cell.angle_alpha   90.00
_cell.angle_beta   90.00
_cell.angle_gamma   90.00
#
_symmetry.space_group_name_H-M   'P 1'
#
loop_
_entity.id
_entity.type
_entity.pdbx_description
1 polymer ?
#
loop_
_entity_poly.entity_id
_entity_poly.type
_entity_poly.pdbx_seq_one_letter_code
_entity_poly.pdbx_strand_id
1 'polypeptide(L)'
;MATIEECRAALEELAGRLASAPGAVREAASAERSVSCHVTDLDVTFTGRLAGGRLEVLDVVRGRPAGSARIRLSTTGDDLLALVAGTLPFPRAWATGRLRIDAPLRDLLHLRTLL
;
A
#
# COMPACT_ATOMS: atom_id res chain seq x y z
N MET A 1 13.30 -12.30 -6.42
CA MET A 1 12.93 -12.69 -5.05
C MET A 1 13.38 -11.61 -4.11
N ALA A 2 12.44 -10.77 -3.73
CA ALA A 2 12.61 -9.79 -2.67
C ALA A 2 12.75 -10.48 -1.30
N THR A 3 13.51 -9.86 -0.41
CA THR A 3 13.62 -10.22 1.01
C THR A 3 12.68 -9.38 1.86
N ILE A 4 12.44 -9.80 3.12
CA ILE A 4 11.57 -9.07 4.05
C ILE A 4 12.08 -7.64 4.29
N GLU A 5 13.38 -7.46 4.49
CA GLU A 5 14.02 -6.15 4.64
C GLU A 5 13.84 -5.27 3.39
N GLU A 6 14.01 -5.83 2.18
CA GLU A 6 13.77 -5.11 0.93
C GLU A 6 12.30 -4.70 0.79
N CYS A 7 11.36 -5.59 1.13
CA CYS A 7 9.94 -5.27 1.13
C CYS A 7 9.59 -4.18 2.16
N ARG A 8 10.22 -4.19 3.34
CA ARG A 8 10.05 -3.15 4.36
C ARG A 8 10.49 -1.79 3.83
N ALA A 9 11.71 -1.70 3.31
CA ALA A 9 12.24 -0.47 2.74
C ALA A 9 11.39 0.03 1.56
N ALA A 10 10.97 -0.89 0.69
CA ALA A 10 10.09 -0.60 -0.42
C ALA A 10 8.72 -0.06 0.03
N LEU A 11 8.15 -0.57 1.12
CA LEU A 11 6.88 -0.06 1.65
C LEU A 11 6.98 1.38 2.16
N GLU A 12 8.06 1.71 2.87
CA GLU A 12 8.32 3.07 3.33
C GLU A 12 8.48 4.04 2.15
N GLU A 13 9.22 3.64 1.12
CA GLU A 13 9.39 4.46 -0.08
C GLU A 13 8.09 4.58 -0.90
N LEU A 14 7.36 3.48 -1.07
CA LEU A 14 6.08 3.46 -1.75
C LEU A 14 5.11 4.45 -1.09
N ALA A 15 5.08 4.49 0.25
CA ALA A 15 4.23 5.42 0.97
C ALA A 15 4.58 6.89 0.73
N GLY A 16 5.88 7.22 0.71
CA GLY A 16 6.33 8.57 0.35
C GLY A 16 5.89 8.97 -1.06
N ARG A 17 5.89 8.02 -2.00
CA ARG A 17 5.37 8.22 -3.36
C ARG A 17 3.86 8.36 -3.42
N LEU A 18 3.11 7.58 -2.63
CA LEU A 18 1.65 7.69 -2.55
C LEU A 18 1.21 9.05 -1.98
N ALA A 19 1.97 9.61 -1.04
CA ALA A 19 1.74 10.96 -0.52
C ALA A 19 1.96 12.06 -1.57
N SER A 20 2.83 11.80 -2.53
CA SER A 20 3.13 12.70 -3.64
C SER A 20 2.27 12.42 -4.89
N ALA A 21 1.50 11.33 -4.88
CA ALA A 21 0.64 10.94 -6.00
C ALA A 21 -0.53 11.92 -6.14
N PRO A 22 -1.07 12.13 -7.35
CA PRO A 22 -2.21 13.02 -7.55
C PRO A 22 -3.56 12.37 -7.18
N GLY A 23 -4.50 13.21 -6.72
CA GLY A 23 -5.92 12.88 -6.59
C GLY A 23 -6.25 11.91 -5.45
N ALA A 24 -7.03 10.88 -5.77
CA ALA A 24 -7.64 9.95 -4.81
C ALA A 24 -6.64 9.23 -3.90
N VAL A 25 -5.47 8.93 -4.46
CA VAL A 25 -4.39 8.22 -3.77
C VAL A 25 -3.78 9.10 -2.69
N ARG A 26 -3.63 10.40 -2.96
CA ARG A 26 -3.17 11.37 -1.96
C ARG A 26 -4.15 11.48 -0.82
N GLU A 27 -5.43 11.65 -1.10
CA GLU A 27 -6.46 11.81 -0.07
C GLU A 27 -6.55 10.56 0.81
N ALA A 28 -6.45 9.37 0.21
CA ALA A 28 -6.35 8.11 0.95
C ALA A 28 -5.07 8.04 1.80
N ALA A 29 -3.96 8.65 1.33
CA ALA A 29 -2.68 8.65 2.01
C ALA A 29 -2.45 9.79 3.02
N SER A 30 -3.20 10.87 2.94
CA SER A 30 -3.10 12.00 3.86
C SER A 30 -3.89 11.78 5.15
N ALA A 31 -4.90 10.92 5.12
CA ALA A 31 -5.73 10.63 6.29
C ALA A 31 -5.04 9.66 7.27
N GLU A 32 -5.07 10.00 8.57
CA GLU A 32 -4.47 9.18 9.62
C GLU A 32 -5.22 7.85 9.82
N ARG A 33 -4.67 6.74 9.31
CA ARG A 33 -5.36 5.44 9.22
C ARG A 33 -4.41 4.26 9.33
N SER A 34 -4.91 3.12 9.79
CA SER A 34 -4.17 1.86 9.79
C SER A 34 -4.07 1.25 8.38
N VAL A 35 -2.88 0.76 8.04
CA VAL A 35 -2.55 0.10 6.78
C VAL A 35 -1.99 -1.28 7.05
N SER A 36 -2.34 -2.26 6.22
CA SER A 36 -1.65 -3.54 6.16
C SER A 36 -1.26 -3.88 4.73
N CYS A 37 -0.02 -4.28 4.49
CA CYS A 37 0.44 -4.81 3.23
C CYS A 37 0.79 -6.28 3.36
N HIS A 38 0.04 -7.14 2.68
CA HIS A 38 0.30 -8.57 2.61
C HIS A 38 1.15 -8.90 1.37
N VAL A 39 2.33 -9.45 1.61
CA VAL A 39 3.29 -9.90 0.60
C VAL A 39 3.09 -11.39 0.40
N THR A 40 2.41 -11.76 -0.69
CA THR A 40 1.81 -13.10 -0.86
C THR A 40 2.83 -14.20 -1.12
N ASP A 41 3.96 -13.87 -1.75
CA ASP A 41 5.07 -14.78 -2.06
C ASP A 41 5.93 -15.10 -0.83
N LEU A 42 6.02 -14.15 0.12
CA LEU A 42 6.72 -14.34 1.39
C LEU A 42 5.79 -14.79 2.53
N ASP A 43 4.48 -14.79 2.31
CA ASP A 43 3.43 -15.02 3.31
C ASP A 43 3.63 -14.18 4.59
N VAL A 44 3.96 -12.90 4.40
CA VAL A 44 4.13 -11.93 5.49
C VAL A 44 3.19 -10.75 5.30
N THR A 45 2.77 -10.15 6.40
CA THR A 45 2.00 -8.92 6.39
C THR A 45 2.69 -7.86 7.24
N PHE A 46 3.02 -6.77 6.59
CA PHE A 46 3.46 -5.54 7.23
C PHE A 46 2.24 -4.78 7.70
N THR A 47 2.18 -4.41 8.98
CA THR A 47 1.14 -3.56 9.53
C THR A 47 1.73 -2.23 9.95
N GLY A 48 0.98 -1.17 9.76
CA GLY A 48 1.47 0.17 10.01
C GLY A 48 0.36 1.19 10.09
N ARG A 49 0.77 2.45 10.21
CA ARG A 49 -0.11 3.60 10.23
C ARG A 49 0.38 4.60 9.18
N LEU A 50 -0.56 5.11 8.41
CA LEU A 50 -0.33 6.16 7.44
C LEU A 50 -0.78 7.47 8.06
N ALA A 51 0.13 8.42 8.23
CA ALA A 51 -0.15 9.72 8.84
C ALA A 51 0.62 10.82 8.10
N GLY A 52 -0.09 11.85 7.62
CA GLY A 52 0.53 12.99 6.93
C GLY A 52 1.37 12.59 5.71
N GLY A 53 0.97 11.53 4.99
CA GLY A 53 1.71 11.02 3.84
C GLY A 53 2.96 10.20 4.19
N ARG A 54 3.13 9.78 5.45
CA ARG A 54 4.18 8.83 5.84
C ARG A 54 3.56 7.55 6.36
N LEU A 55 3.97 6.41 5.78
CA LEU A 55 3.66 5.10 6.34
C LEU A 55 4.74 4.76 7.36
N GLU A 56 4.31 4.56 8.58
CA GLU A 56 5.12 4.00 9.64
C GLU A 56 4.79 2.52 9.76
N VAL A 57 5.74 1.64 9.42
CA VAL A 57 5.59 0.20 9.62
C VAL A 57 5.78 -0.09 11.10
N LEU A 58 4.71 -0.54 11.75
CA LEU A 58 4.68 -0.80 13.19
C LEU A 58 5.08 -2.24 13.51
N ASP A 59 4.64 -3.20 12.69
CA ASP A 59 4.90 -4.62 12.95
C ASP A 59 4.89 -5.46 11.67
N VAL A 60 5.52 -6.63 11.72
CA VAL A 60 5.56 -7.61 10.63
C VAL A 60 5.14 -8.97 11.17
N VAL A 61 3.98 -9.44 10.72
CA VAL A 61 3.40 -10.71 11.14
C VAL A 61 3.44 -11.71 9.98
N ARG A 62 3.59 -13.00 10.27
CA ARG A 62 3.43 -14.05 9.26
C ARG A 62 1.96 -14.33 9.01
N GLY A 63 1.60 -14.61 7.76
CA GLY A 63 0.24 -14.84 7.32
C GLY A 63 -0.61 -13.58 7.24
N ARG A 64 -1.93 -13.79 7.14
CA ARG A 64 -2.92 -12.71 7.03
C ARG A 64 -3.06 -11.98 8.38
N PRO A 65 -3.10 -10.63 8.40
CA PRO A 65 -3.16 -9.89 9.66
C PRO A 65 -4.50 -10.19 10.36
N ALA A 66 -4.43 -10.45 11.67
CA ALA A 66 -5.62 -10.68 12.50
C ALA A 66 -6.46 -9.40 12.71
N GLY A 67 -5.86 -8.22 12.50
CA GLY A 67 -6.50 -6.92 12.69
C GLY A 67 -7.20 -6.36 11.44
N SER A 68 -8.27 -5.60 11.64
CA SER A 68 -8.94 -4.86 10.58
C SER A 68 -8.17 -3.58 10.24
N ALA A 69 -7.14 -3.68 9.39
CA ALA A 69 -6.55 -2.50 8.78
C ALA A 69 -7.56 -1.82 7.85
N ARG A 70 -7.61 -0.49 7.87
CA ARG A 70 -8.56 0.28 7.07
C ARG A 70 -8.15 0.33 5.60
N ILE A 71 -6.85 0.30 5.32
CA ILE A 71 -6.30 0.13 3.98
C ILE A 71 -5.59 -1.20 3.95
N ARG A 72 -6.03 -2.11 3.08
CA ARG A 72 -5.35 -3.39 2.86
C ARG A 72 -4.74 -3.40 1.47
N LEU A 73 -3.44 -3.66 1.42
CA LEU A 73 -2.67 -3.83 0.21
C LEU A 73 -2.29 -5.31 0.12
N SER A 74 -2.30 -5.87 -1.08
CA SER A 74 -1.67 -7.17 -1.32
C SER A 74 -0.95 -7.19 -2.66
N THR A 75 0.27 -7.72 -2.65
CA THR A 75 1.16 -7.80 -3.80
C THR A 75 2.25 -8.85 -3.56
N THR A 76 3.13 -9.06 -4.54
CA THR A 76 4.34 -9.87 -4.37
C THR A 76 5.51 -8.97 -3.99
N GLY A 77 6.55 -9.52 -3.38
CA GLY A 77 7.75 -8.77 -3.04
C GLY A 77 8.45 -8.21 -4.29
N ASP A 78 8.49 -8.99 -5.37
CA ASP A 78 9.07 -8.57 -6.64
C ASP A 78 8.27 -7.43 -7.30
N ASP A 79 6.92 -7.49 -7.30
CA ASP A 79 6.09 -6.38 -7.80
C ASP A 79 6.19 -5.14 -6.91
N LEU A 80 6.31 -5.30 -5.59
CA LEU A 80 6.55 -4.20 -4.65
C LEU A 80 7.86 -3.48 -4.96
N LEU A 81 8.95 -4.23 -5.16
CA LEU A 81 10.21 -3.66 -5.60
C LEU A 81 10.10 -3.01 -6.98
N ALA A 82 9.34 -3.59 -7.91
CA ALA A 82 9.14 -3.02 -9.24
C ALA A 82 8.36 -1.69 -9.20
N LEU A 83 7.35 -1.59 -8.32
CA LEU A 83 6.58 -0.36 -8.06
C LEU A 83 7.47 0.76 -7.55
N VAL A 84 8.36 0.43 -6.61
CA VAL A 84 9.31 1.37 -6.02
C VAL A 84 10.47 1.66 -6.96
N ALA A 85 10.93 0.72 -7.76
CA ALA A 85 11.89 0.99 -8.82
C ALA A 85 11.29 1.85 -9.96
N GLY A 86 9.97 2.05 -9.99
CA GLY A 86 9.27 2.74 -11.08
C GLY A 86 9.21 1.95 -12.39
N THR A 87 9.65 0.68 -12.37
CA THR A 87 9.62 -0.22 -13.53
C THR A 87 8.23 -0.81 -13.76
N LEU A 88 7.43 -0.92 -12.69
CA LEU A 88 6.01 -1.26 -12.77
C LEU A 88 5.17 -0.03 -12.40
N PRO A 89 4.46 0.60 -13.35
CA PRO A 89 3.60 1.72 -13.05
C PRO A 89 2.43 1.31 -12.15
N PHE A 90 2.18 2.06 -11.08
CA PHE A 90 1.10 1.80 -10.12
C PHE A 90 -0.28 1.58 -10.79
N PRO A 91 -0.74 2.41 -11.75
CA PRO A 91 -2.04 2.18 -12.40
C PRO A 91 -2.10 0.84 -13.14
N ARG A 92 -0.97 0.41 -13.73
CA ARG A 92 -0.86 -0.87 -14.43
C ARG A 92 -0.86 -2.04 -13.46
N ALA A 93 -0.11 -1.94 -12.36
CA ALA A 93 -0.10 -2.98 -11.33
C ALA A 93 -1.51 -3.19 -10.74
N TRP A 94 -2.23 -2.09 -10.51
CA TRP A 94 -3.60 -2.12 -10.00
C TRP A 94 -4.57 -2.70 -11.02
N ALA A 95 -4.54 -2.22 -12.27
CA ALA A 95 -5.42 -2.72 -13.33
C ALA A 95 -5.20 -4.19 -13.68
N THR A 96 -3.97 -4.69 -13.53
CA THR A 96 -3.62 -6.10 -13.79
C THR A 96 -3.80 -7.02 -12.58
N GLY A 97 -4.18 -6.46 -11.41
CA GLY A 97 -4.36 -7.22 -10.18
C GLY A 97 -3.06 -7.64 -9.47
N ARG A 98 -1.90 -7.19 -9.95
CA ARG A 98 -0.58 -7.40 -9.31
C ARG A 98 -0.44 -6.60 -8.01
N LEU A 99 -1.16 -5.48 -7.93
CA LEU A 99 -1.31 -4.69 -6.72
C LEU A 99 -2.80 -4.56 -6.42
N ARG A 100 -3.26 -5.20 -5.35
CA ARG A 100 -4.65 -5.08 -4.90
C ARG A 100 -4.73 -4.11 -3.74
N ILE A 101 -5.63 -3.14 -3.85
CA ILE A 101 -5.88 -2.13 -2.82
C ILE A 101 -7.34 -2.23 -2.40
N ASP A 102 -7.57 -2.79 -1.23
CA ASP A 102 -8.87 -2.83 -0.57
C ASP A 102 -8.92 -1.71 0.47
N ALA A 103 -9.40 -0.54 0.05
CA ALA A 103 -9.76 0.58 0.92
C ALA A 103 -11.30 0.71 0.94
N PRO A 104 -11.92 1.19 2.03
CA PRO A 104 -13.35 1.44 2.06
C PRO A 104 -13.71 2.46 0.98
N LEU A 105 -14.38 1.96 -0.08
CA LEU A 105 -14.83 2.66 -1.28
C LEU A 105 -15.57 3.99 -1.00
N ARG A 106 -16.03 4.23 0.24
CA ARG A 106 -16.63 5.51 0.67
C ARG A 106 -15.68 6.71 0.48
N ASP A 107 -14.36 6.49 0.53
CA ASP A 107 -13.37 7.54 0.26
C ASP A 107 -13.15 7.74 -1.25
N LEU A 108 -13.29 6.68 -2.05
CA LEU A 108 -13.22 6.76 -3.51
C LEU A 108 -14.48 7.41 -4.12
N LEU A 109 -15.64 7.28 -3.46
CA LEU A 109 -16.90 7.86 -3.89
C LEU A 109 -17.01 9.38 -3.60
N HIS A 110 -16.33 9.90 -2.57
CA HIS A 110 -16.30 11.35 -2.28
C HIS A 110 -15.56 12.17 -3.35
N LEU A 111 -14.86 11.52 -4.28
CA LEU A 111 -14.16 12.16 -5.39
C LEU A 111 -15.02 12.36 -6.63
N ARG A 112 -16.17 11.68 -6.75
CA ARG A 112 -17.11 11.91 -7.88
C ARG A 112 -17.96 13.18 -7.73
N THR A 113 -17.92 13.82 -6.56
CA THR A 113 -18.68 15.06 -6.29
C THR A 113 -17.85 16.33 -6.44
N LEU A 114 -16.58 16.22 -6.87
CA LEU A 114 -15.71 17.35 -7.22
C LEU A 114 -15.45 17.39 -8.75
N LEU A 115 -16.52 17.20 -9.53
CA LEU A 115 -16.57 17.51 -10.96
C LEU A 115 -17.63 18.59 -11.19
#